data_AF-Q13LU4-F1
#
_entry.id   AF-Q13LU4-F1
#
_cell.length_a   1.000
_cell.length_b   1.000
_cell.length_c   1.000
_cell.angle_alpha   90.00
_cell.angle_beta   90.00
_cell.angle_gamma   90.00
#
_symmetry.space_group_name_H-M   'P 1'
#
loop_
_entity.id
_entity.type
_entity.pdbx_description
1 polymer ?
#
loop_
_entity_poly.entity_id
_entity_poly.type
_entity_poly.pdbx_seq_one_letter_code
_entity_poly.pdbx_strand_id
1 'polypeptide(L)'
;MAIYLDDTQRNMLSRLAASWTWRTQWPTWALIAAIYGGWFSVATHARDLGLPVTTLLLALLGTWYMSLQHELLHGHPTRSPLVNALLGFAPLAVCFPYGIYRDSHLQHHDDPHLTHPERDPESYFVGRFAWQRAGWAIRALLTFRNTFVGRLLVGPAFAIAATGVAALRRIKGGDWRDVPVWLAHFAALAALTAWLQHVCAIPAWVFIVGAGYGSLSVGSVRSFQEHRAAQAHEHRTVINEAAWFWRLLFLNNNYHLVHHDLPHVPWFALRRVYEASREQYVARSGGFLVRGYSEWLRLYALAAVAHPVYEDASGLIQHNPSARERFAEHTTRQWMSSPQTGTSRHNQRSGGPSEASTATPSAALTP
;
A
#
# COMPACT_ATOMS: atom_id res chain seq x y z
N MET A 1 -8.42 12.04 10.73
CA MET A 1 -9.38 13.12 10.41
C MET A 1 -9.22 13.44 8.93
N ALA A 2 -10.27 13.86 8.19
CA ALA A 2 -10.10 14.15 6.76
C ALA A 2 -9.27 15.42 6.52
N ILE A 3 -8.12 15.25 5.86
CA ILE A 3 -7.18 16.31 5.47
C ILE A 3 -7.40 16.59 3.98
N TYR A 4 -7.62 17.86 3.65
CA TYR A 4 -7.79 18.34 2.28
C TYR A 4 -6.59 19.20 1.92
N LEU A 5 -6.02 19.02 0.72
CA LEU A 5 -4.86 19.81 0.29
C LEU A 5 -5.21 21.29 0.05
N ASP A 6 -6.38 21.52 -0.54
CA ASP A 6 -6.96 22.84 -0.78
C ASP A 6 -8.49 22.73 -0.99
N ASP A 7 -9.17 23.88 -1.12
CA ASP A 7 -10.61 23.91 -1.38
C ASP A 7 -10.98 23.54 -2.84
N THR A 8 -10.05 23.53 -3.79
CA THR A 8 -10.29 23.01 -5.14
C THR A 8 -10.48 21.50 -5.10
N GLN A 9 -9.64 20.79 -4.34
CA GLN A 9 -9.77 19.38 -4.05
C GLN A 9 -11.05 19.09 -3.25
N ARG A 10 -11.35 19.88 -2.21
CA ARG A 10 -12.64 19.77 -1.47
C ARG A 10 -13.84 19.88 -2.41
N ASN A 11 -13.86 20.90 -3.28
CA ASN A 11 -14.94 21.12 -4.24
C ASN A 11 -14.98 20.09 -5.38
N MET A 12 -13.85 19.45 -5.73
CA MET A 12 -13.83 18.27 -6.60
C MET A 12 -14.49 17.08 -5.89
N LEU A 13 -14.09 16.79 -4.65
CA LEU A 13 -14.63 15.67 -3.86
C LEU A 13 -16.14 15.78 -3.65
N SER A 14 -16.66 16.97 -3.32
CA SER A 14 -18.11 17.20 -3.24
C SER A 14 -18.85 16.88 -4.55
N ARG A 15 -18.27 17.25 -5.71
CA ARG A 15 -18.84 16.93 -7.03
C ARG A 15 -18.76 15.44 -7.36
N LEU A 16 -17.68 14.75 -6.95
CA LEU A 16 -17.55 13.29 -7.11
C LEU A 16 -18.54 12.54 -6.20
N ALA A 17 -18.70 12.98 -4.95
CA ALA A 17 -19.63 12.41 -3.97
C ALA A 17 -21.11 12.58 -4.37
N ALA A 18 -21.43 13.63 -5.13
CA ALA A 18 -22.77 13.83 -5.72
C ALA A 18 -23.07 12.88 -6.89
N SER A 19 -22.05 12.25 -7.51
CA SER A 19 -22.23 11.38 -8.68
C SER A 19 -23.02 10.10 -8.37
N TRP A 20 -23.74 9.58 -9.36
CA TRP A 20 -24.52 8.35 -9.22
C TRP A 20 -23.65 7.16 -8.77
N THR A 21 -22.44 7.01 -9.32
CA THR A 21 -21.48 5.95 -8.95
C THR A 21 -21.08 6.01 -7.47
N TRP A 22 -20.78 7.19 -6.93
CA TRP A 22 -20.43 7.33 -5.52
C TRP A 22 -21.65 7.15 -4.61
N ARG A 23 -22.82 7.69 -4.99
CA ARG A 23 -24.06 7.62 -4.20
C ARG A 23 -24.66 6.22 -4.12
N THR A 24 -24.50 5.40 -5.16
CA THR A 24 -24.99 4.01 -5.19
C THR A 24 -23.96 2.98 -4.72
N GLN A 25 -22.66 3.33 -4.75
CA GLN A 25 -21.56 2.41 -4.48
C GLN A 25 -21.59 1.14 -5.36
N TRP A 26 -22.19 1.21 -6.56
CA TRP A 26 -22.33 0.05 -7.45
C TRP A 26 -21.00 -0.66 -7.78
N PRO A 27 -19.83 0.00 -7.90
CA PRO A 27 -18.57 -0.72 -8.15
C PRO A 27 -18.18 -1.59 -6.96
N THR A 28 -18.46 -1.13 -5.74
CA THR A 28 -18.20 -1.85 -4.49
C THR A 28 -19.22 -2.99 -4.30
N TRP A 29 -20.48 -2.82 -4.70
CA TRP A 29 -21.45 -3.93 -4.74
C TRP A 29 -21.11 -4.99 -5.79
N ALA A 30 -20.69 -4.58 -6.99
CA ALA A 30 -20.22 -5.49 -8.04
C ALA A 30 -18.94 -6.23 -7.60
N LEU A 31 -18.03 -5.55 -6.91
CA LEU A 31 -16.84 -6.11 -6.29
C LEU A 31 -17.17 -7.16 -5.22
N ILE A 32 -18.12 -6.87 -4.32
CA ILE A 32 -18.63 -7.84 -3.33
C ILE A 32 -19.14 -9.10 -4.05
N ALA A 33 -20.00 -8.94 -5.05
CA ALA A 33 -20.54 -10.06 -5.83
C ALA A 33 -19.44 -10.85 -6.57
N ALA A 34 -18.45 -10.17 -7.15
CA ALA A 34 -17.32 -10.79 -7.85
C ALA A 34 -16.39 -11.57 -6.91
N ILE A 35 -16.06 -11.03 -5.73
CA ILE A 35 -15.21 -11.72 -4.76
C ILE A 35 -15.93 -12.93 -4.17
N TYR A 36 -17.16 -12.77 -3.66
CA TYR A 36 -17.92 -13.87 -3.07
C TYR A 36 -18.27 -14.95 -4.10
N GLY A 37 -18.79 -14.56 -5.27
CA GLY A 37 -19.11 -15.50 -6.34
C GLY A 37 -17.87 -16.21 -6.90
N GLY A 38 -16.76 -15.48 -7.09
CA GLY A 38 -15.48 -16.04 -7.54
C GLY A 38 -14.90 -17.02 -6.52
N TRP A 39 -14.85 -16.65 -5.24
CA TRP A 39 -14.29 -17.49 -4.17
C TRP A 39 -15.09 -18.78 -4.01
N PHE A 40 -16.42 -18.71 -3.93
CA PHE A 40 -17.25 -19.92 -3.83
C PHE A 40 -17.23 -20.76 -5.11
N SER A 41 -17.16 -20.16 -6.30
CA SER A 41 -17.04 -20.90 -7.56
C SER A 41 -15.70 -21.66 -7.67
N VAL A 42 -14.58 -21.04 -7.30
CA VAL A 42 -13.27 -21.71 -7.23
C VAL A 42 -13.29 -22.84 -6.20
N ALA A 43 -13.95 -22.64 -5.06
CA ALA A 43 -14.11 -23.68 -4.05
C ALA A 43 -14.95 -24.87 -4.55
N THR A 44 -16.08 -24.67 -5.24
CA THR A 44 -16.92 -25.79 -5.71
C THR A 44 -16.29 -26.57 -6.87
N HIS A 45 -15.55 -25.91 -7.76
CA HIS A 45 -14.88 -26.53 -8.91
C HIS A 45 -13.43 -26.98 -8.62
N ALA A 46 -13.05 -27.09 -7.33
CA ALA A 46 -11.68 -27.39 -6.91
C ALA A 46 -11.13 -28.74 -7.43
N ARG A 47 -12.01 -29.68 -7.76
CA ARG A 47 -11.65 -30.99 -8.34
C ARG A 47 -11.24 -30.87 -9.80
N ASP A 48 -11.89 -29.99 -10.56
CA ASP A 48 -11.63 -29.75 -11.99
C ASP A 48 -10.41 -28.85 -12.19
N LEU A 49 -10.23 -27.87 -11.29
CA LEU A 49 -9.07 -26.96 -11.26
C LEU A 49 -7.80 -27.64 -10.71
N GLY A 50 -7.96 -28.63 -9.84
CA GLY A 50 -6.87 -29.24 -9.07
C GLY A 50 -6.38 -28.36 -7.91
N LEU A 51 -5.88 -28.99 -6.84
CA LEU A 51 -5.53 -28.31 -5.59
C LEU A 51 -4.53 -27.15 -5.75
N PRO A 52 -3.45 -27.21 -6.57
CA PRO A 52 -2.50 -26.10 -6.69
C PRO A 52 -3.13 -24.83 -7.27
N VAL A 53 -3.92 -24.96 -8.35
CA VAL A 53 -4.60 -23.84 -9.01
C VAL A 53 -5.69 -23.28 -8.10
N THR A 54 -6.48 -24.15 -7.49
CA THR A 54 -7.49 -23.77 -6.48
C THR A 54 -6.84 -22.96 -5.35
N THR A 55 -5.72 -23.42 -4.80
CA THR A 55 -5.01 -22.75 -3.69
C THR A 55 -4.54 -21.35 -4.10
N LEU A 56 -3.94 -21.22 -5.29
CA LEU A 56 -3.48 -19.93 -5.82
C LEU A 56 -4.65 -18.97 -6.04
N LEU A 57 -5.74 -19.43 -6.65
CA LEU A 57 -6.92 -18.60 -6.90
C LEU A 57 -7.61 -18.18 -5.59
N LEU A 58 -7.77 -19.09 -4.62
CA LEU A 58 -8.31 -18.75 -3.31
C LEU A 58 -7.40 -17.80 -2.52
N ALA A 59 -6.07 -17.89 -2.65
CA ALA A 59 -5.13 -16.92 -2.06
C ALA A 59 -5.26 -15.52 -2.68
N LEU A 60 -5.41 -15.43 -4.01
CA LEU A 60 -5.63 -14.16 -4.70
C LEU A 60 -7.00 -13.56 -4.36
N LEU A 61 -8.05 -14.37 -4.34
CA LEU A 61 -9.41 -13.94 -3.98
C LEU A 61 -9.52 -13.57 -2.50
N GLY A 62 -8.81 -14.26 -1.61
CA GLY A 62 -8.68 -13.90 -0.19
C GLY A 62 -7.90 -12.59 0.01
N THR A 63 -6.87 -12.33 -0.78
CA THR A 63 -6.18 -11.02 -0.80
C THR A 63 -7.11 -9.89 -1.25
N TRP A 64 -7.92 -10.15 -2.29
CA TRP A 64 -8.91 -9.20 -2.77
C TRP A 64 -10.03 -8.98 -1.74
N TYR A 65 -10.41 -10.05 -1.02
CA TYR A 65 -11.34 -9.99 0.10
C TYR A 65 -10.81 -9.17 1.29
N MET A 66 -9.53 -9.30 1.66
CA MET A 66 -8.91 -8.42 2.68
C MET A 66 -8.94 -6.95 2.25
N SER A 67 -8.70 -6.67 0.96
CA SER A 67 -8.78 -5.32 0.42
C SER A 67 -10.22 -4.80 0.44
N LEU A 68 -11.22 -5.67 0.18
CA LEU A 68 -12.63 -5.35 0.40
C LEU A 68 -12.94 -5.14 1.90
N GLN A 69 -12.40 -5.94 2.83
CA GLN A 69 -12.57 -5.71 4.28
C GLN A 69 -12.04 -4.34 4.71
N HIS A 70 -10.94 -3.86 4.11
CA HIS A 70 -10.42 -2.50 4.27
C HIS A 70 -11.39 -1.43 3.73
N GLU A 71 -11.97 -1.63 2.54
CA GLU A 71 -13.01 -0.73 2.00
C GLU A 71 -14.29 -0.72 2.86
N LEU A 72 -14.65 -1.87 3.44
CA LEU A 72 -15.82 -2.05 4.32
C LEU A 72 -15.68 -1.30 5.65
N LEU A 73 -14.51 -1.36 6.28
CA LEU A 73 -14.24 -0.72 7.58
C LEU A 73 -14.23 0.82 7.50
N HIS A 74 -13.96 1.38 6.32
CA HIS A 74 -14.00 2.83 6.05
C HIS A 74 -15.38 3.39 5.67
N GLY A 75 -16.44 2.56 5.70
CA GLY A 75 -17.82 3.02 5.54
C GLY A 75 -18.40 2.91 4.12
N HIS A 76 -17.83 2.04 3.29
CA HIS A 76 -18.39 1.65 1.98
C HIS A 76 -18.86 0.18 2.03
N PRO A 77 -19.79 -0.27 1.16
CA PRO A 77 -20.69 0.53 0.34
C PRO A 77 -21.79 1.22 1.15
N THR A 78 -21.92 0.97 2.46
CA THR A 78 -23.02 1.52 3.28
C THR A 78 -22.53 2.35 4.47
N ARG A 79 -23.35 3.31 4.88
CA ARG A 79 -23.17 4.09 6.12
C ARG A 79 -23.47 3.30 7.40
N SER A 80 -23.82 2.02 7.31
CA SER A 80 -24.13 1.17 8.47
C SER A 80 -22.94 0.27 8.80
N PRO A 81 -22.23 0.50 9.92
CA PRO A 81 -21.12 -0.35 10.33
C PRO A 81 -21.53 -1.81 10.53
N LEU A 82 -22.80 -2.06 10.88
CA LEU A 82 -23.35 -3.41 11.01
C LEU A 82 -23.47 -4.13 9.65
N VAL A 83 -23.98 -3.45 8.62
CA VAL A 83 -24.11 -4.06 7.28
C VAL A 83 -22.73 -4.32 6.68
N ASN A 84 -21.80 -3.37 6.81
CA ASN A 84 -20.43 -3.56 6.34
C ASN A 84 -19.72 -4.67 7.13
N ALA A 85 -19.98 -4.81 8.44
CA ALA A 85 -19.47 -5.92 9.24
C ALA A 85 -20.02 -7.28 8.82
N LEU A 86 -21.31 -7.39 8.46
CA LEU A 86 -21.87 -8.63 7.92
C LEU A 86 -21.24 -9.00 6.56
N LEU A 87 -20.99 -8.01 5.69
CA LEU A 87 -20.26 -8.18 4.43
C LEU A 87 -18.77 -8.54 4.61
N GLY A 88 -18.18 -8.17 5.75
CA GLY A 88 -16.78 -8.42 6.09
C GLY A 88 -16.53 -9.63 7.01
N PHE A 89 -17.59 -10.27 7.52
CA PHE A 89 -17.51 -11.29 8.57
C PHE A 89 -16.96 -12.64 8.10
N ALA A 90 -17.14 -13.00 6.83
CA ALA A 90 -16.81 -14.34 6.35
C ALA A 90 -15.28 -14.60 6.42
N PRO A 91 -14.81 -15.72 7.00
CA PRO A 91 -13.39 -15.96 7.23
C PRO A 91 -12.65 -16.46 5.97
N LEU A 92 -12.93 -15.87 4.80
CA LEU A 92 -12.40 -16.28 3.49
C LEU A 92 -10.87 -16.13 3.37
N ALA A 93 -10.29 -15.22 4.16
CA ALA A 93 -8.85 -15.00 4.33
C ALA A 93 -8.30 -15.54 5.67
N VAL A 94 -9.07 -16.39 6.37
CA VAL A 94 -8.71 -17.19 7.57
C VAL A 94 -8.38 -16.40 8.85
N CYS A 95 -7.41 -15.49 8.84
CA CYS A 95 -6.64 -15.19 10.05
C CYS A 95 -7.20 -14.11 10.99
N PHE A 96 -7.89 -13.08 10.47
CA PHE A 96 -8.27 -11.90 11.25
C PHE A 96 -9.79 -11.69 11.30
N PRO A 97 -10.42 -11.64 12.48
CA PRO A 97 -11.83 -11.27 12.60
C PRO A 97 -12.05 -9.81 12.21
N TYR A 98 -13.09 -9.54 11.41
CA TYR A 98 -13.36 -8.20 10.88
C TYR A 98 -13.42 -7.09 11.93
N GLY A 99 -14.06 -7.32 13.08
CA GLY A 99 -14.12 -6.31 14.15
C GLY A 99 -12.74 -5.97 14.73
N ILE A 100 -11.89 -6.98 14.91
CA ILE A 100 -10.52 -6.82 15.41
C ILE A 100 -9.66 -6.10 14.37
N TYR A 101 -9.81 -6.45 13.09
CA TYR A 101 -9.11 -5.76 11.99
C TYR A 101 -9.55 -4.30 11.87
N ARG A 102 -10.86 -4.02 11.89
CA ARG A 102 -11.42 -2.65 11.94
C ARG A 102 -10.81 -1.83 13.07
N ASP A 103 -10.86 -2.33 14.30
CA ASP A 103 -10.46 -1.54 15.46
C ASP A 103 -8.93 -1.32 15.50
N SER A 104 -8.15 -2.32 15.03
CA SER A 104 -6.70 -2.18 14.82
C SER A 104 -6.36 -1.17 13.71
N HIS A 105 -7.05 -1.23 12.57
CA HIS A 105 -6.75 -0.37 11.43
C HIS A 105 -7.20 1.08 11.66
N LEU A 106 -8.32 1.30 12.36
CA LEU A 106 -8.74 2.65 12.78
C LEU A 106 -7.79 3.26 13.82
N GLN A 107 -7.07 2.45 14.62
CA GLN A 107 -5.96 2.93 15.45
C GLN A 107 -4.72 3.27 14.60
N HIS A 108 -4.44 2.51 13.55
CA HIS A 108 -3.34 2.77 12.61
C HIS A 108 -3.50 4.10 11.83
N HIS A 109 -4.74 4.57 11.61
CA HIS A 109 -5.04 5.90 11.05
C HIS A 109 -4.73 7.10 11.98
N ASP A 110 -4.06 6.90 13.11
CA ASP A 110 -3.50 7.96 13.96
C ASP A 110 -2.14 8.44 13.42
N ASP A 111 -2.19 9.18 12.30
CA ASP A 111 -1.05 9.69 11.52
C ASP A 111 0.19 10.15 12.32
N PRO A 112 0.09 10.96 13.40
CA PRO A 112 1.23 11.37 14.21
C PRO A 112 2.03 10.20 14.82
N HIS A 113 1.38 9.06 15.03
CA HIS A 113 1.94 7.85 15.63
C HIS A 113 2.29 6.75 14.64
N LEU A 114 2.04 6.93 13.33
CA LEU A 114 2.47 6.00 12.29
C LEU A 114 3.95 5.63 12.43
N THR A 115 4.25 4.34 12.22
CA THR A 115 5.51 3.64 12.46
C THR A 115 5.95 3.45 13.92
N HIS A 116 5.30 4.06 14.91
CA HIS A 116 5.70 3.93 16.32
C HIS A 116 5.34 2.55 16.90
N PRO A 117 6.32 1.70 17.32
CA PRO A 117 6.14 0.26 17.55
C PRO A 117 5.25 -0.13 18.76
N GLU A 118 4.79 0.85 19.54
CA GLU A 118 3.88 0.66 20.68
C GLU A 118 2.52 1.38 20.51
N ARG A 119 2.31 2.09 19.39
CA ARG A 119 1.08 2.89 19.13
C ARG A 119 0.45 2.58 17.79
N ASP A 120 1.26 2.37 16.75
CA ASP A 120 0.85 1.87 15.45
C ASP A 120 0.86 0.33 15.45
N PRO A 121 -0.30 -0.35 15.37
CA PRO A 121 -0.37 -1.81 15.43
C PRO A 121 0.08 -2.51 14.13
N GLU A 122 0.24 -1.78 13.02
CA GLU A 122 0.76 -2.31 11.75
C GLU A 122 2.27 -2.00 11.57
N SER A 123 2.90 -1.34 12.54
CA SER A 123 4.33 -1.02 12.52
C SER A 123 5.21 -2.28 12.45
N TYR A 124 6.10 -2.29 11.47
CA TYR A 124 7.15 -3.30 11.31
C TYR A 124 8.47 -2.92 12.02
N PHE A 125 8.48 -1.85 12.83
CA PHE A 125 9.62 -1.53 13.69
C PHE A 125 9.51 -2.23 15.05
N VAL A 126 10.58 -2.17 15.85
CA VAL A 126 10.59 -2.58 17.26
C VAL A 126 11.27 -1.50 18.11
N GLY A 127 10.84 -1.36 19.36
CA GLY A 127 11.47 -0.43 20.31
C GLY A 127 12.90 -0.86 20.68
N ARG A 128 13.79 0.11 20.98
CA ARG A 128 15.20 -0.14 21.32
C ARG A 128 15.40 -1.20 22.42
N PHE A 129 14.57 -1.18 23.47
CA PHE A 129 14.60 -2.16 24.56
C PHE A 129 14.26 -3.60 24.10
N ALA A 130 13.27 -3.75 23.22
CA ALA A 130 12.89 -5.05 22.66
C ALA A 130 14.00 -5.63 21.78
N TRP A 131 14.67 -4.79 20.99
CA TRP A 131 15.84 -5.19 20.18
C TRP A 131 17.04 -5.58 21.04
N GLN A 132 17.36 -4.79 22.07
CA GLN A 132 18.43 -5.10 23.03
C GLN A 132 18.21 -6.45 23.72
N ARG A 133 16.96 -6.76 24.10
CA ARG A 133 16.59 -8.07 24.70
C ARG A 133 16.45 -9.22 23.70
N ALA A 134 16.34 -8.94 22.40
CA ALA A 134 16.25 -9.98 21.38
C ALA A 134 17.61 -10.69 21.18
N GLY A 135 17.60 -12.03 21.25
CA GLY A 135 18.76 -12.85 20.88
C GLY A 135 19.04 -12.81 19.38
N TRP A 136 20.24 -13.26 18.98
CA TRP A 136 20.75 -13.15 17.60
C TRP A 136 19.76 -13.69 16.54
N ALA A 137 19.13 -14.83 16.79
CA ALA A 137 18.18 -15.45 15.85
C ALA A 137 16.91 -14.60 15.65
N ILE A 138 16.41 -13.96 16.71
CA ILE A 138 15.25 -13.05 16.63
C ILE A 138 15.65 -11.76 15.91
N ARG A 139 16.84 -11.23 16.17
CA ARG A 139 17.37 -10.06 15.42
C ARG A 139 17.51 -10.36 13.94
N ALA A 140 18.09 -11.52 13.58
CA ALA A 140 18.20 -11.97 12.19
C ALA A 140 16.83 -12.13 11.51
N LEU A 141 15.85 -12.72 12.20
CA LEU A 141 14.49 -12.89 11.70
C LEU A 141 13.75 -11.55 11.52
N LEU A 142 13.94 -10.59 12.42
CA LEU A 142 13.41 -9.22 12.30
C LEU A 142 14.05 -8.47 11.12
N THR A 143 15.35 -8.59 10.92
CA THR A 143 16.04 -8.01 9.74
C THR A 143 15.56 -8.67 8.45
N PHE A 144 15.39 -9.99 8.44
CA PHE A 144 14.87 -10.72 7.27
C PHE A 144 13.44 -10.29 6.93
N ARG A 145 12.55 -10.10 7.91
CA ARG A 145 11.18 -9.55 7.75
C ARG A 145 11.14 -8.17 7.09
N ASN A 146 12.22 -7.40 7.16
CA ASN A 146 12.37 -6.09 6.53
C ASN A 146 12.95 -6.17 5.10
N THR A 147 13.28 -7.36 4.59
CA THR A 147 13.45 -7.62 3.15
C THR A 147 12.08 -7.86 2.49
N PHE A 148 11.95 -7.66 1.19
CA PHE A 148 10.71 -7.93 0.45
C PHE A 148 10.35 -9.42 0.48
N VAL A 149 11.31 -10.32 0.23
CA VAL A 149 11.07 -11.77 0.28
C VAL A 149 10.70 -12.22 1.70
N GLY A 150 11.42 -11.75 2.72
CA GLY A 150 11.08 -12.07 4.11
C GLY A 150 9.78 -11.44 4.59
N ARG A 151 9.37 -10.27 4.07
CA ARG A 151 8.03 -9.71 4.34
C ARG A 151 6.93 -10.65 3.84
N LEU A 152 7.08 -11.21 2.65
CA LEU A 152 6.13 -12.18 2.08
C LEU A 152 6.17 -13.53 2.82
N LEU A 153 7.37 -14.02 3.19
CA LEU A 153 7.55 -15.37 3.76
C LEU A 153 7.34 -15.47 5.27
N VAL A 154 7.65 -14.43 6.06
CA VAL A 154 7.49 -14.45 7.54
C VAL A 154 6.64 -13.31 8.10
N GLY A 155 6.40 -12.23 7.33
CA GLY A 155 5.53 -11.12 7.74
C GLY A 155 4.15 -11.55 8.23
N PRO A 156 3.42 -12.44 7.51
CA PRO A 156 2.14 -12.96 7.97
C PRO A 156 2.20 -13.69 9.31
N ALA A 157 3.25 -14.48 9.57
CA ALA A 157 3.43 -15.14 10.86
C ALA A 157 3.63 -14.13 12.01
N PHE A 158 4.36 -13.04 11.76
CA PHE A 158 4.49 -11.95 12.72
C PHE A 158 3.16 -11.24 12.98
N ALA A 159 2.36 -10.99 11.95
CA ALA A 159 1.05 -10.35 12.10
C ALA A 159 0.09 -11.22 12.92
N ILE A 160 -0.06 -12.50 12.57
CA ILE A 160 -0.85 -13.49 13.32
C ILE A 160 -0.40 -13.55 14.79
N ALA A 161 0.91 -13.64 15.04
CA ALA A 161 1.46 -13.70 16.39
C ALA A 161 1.22 -12.39 17.18
N ALA A 162 1.36 -11.22 16.55
CA ALA A 162 1.11 -9.93 17.18
C ALA A 162 -0.37 -9.78 17.59
N THR A 163 -1.31 -10.06 16.70
CA THR A 163 -2.76 -10.01 16.98
C THR A 163 -3.14 -11.02 18.08
N GLY A 164 -2.62 -12.25 18.03
CA GLY A 164 -2.86 -13.25 19.07
C GLY A 164 -2.32 -12.85 20.43
N VAL A 165 -1.10 -12.28 20.49
CA VAL A 165 -0.51 -11.75 21.73
C VAL A 165 -1.30 -10.54 22.25
N ALA A 166 -1.81 -9.67 21.40
CA ALA A 166 -2.65 -8.53 21.80
C ALA A 166 -3.98 -9.00 22.42
N ALA A 167 -4.68 -9.96 21.78
CA ALA A 167 -5.90 -10.54 22.31
C ALA A 167 -5.68 -11.22 23.68
N LEU A 168 -4.61 -12.03 23.80
CA LEU A 168 -4.25 -12.68 25.07
C LEU A 168 -3.85 -11.69 26.17
N ARG A 169 -3.25 -10.54 25.82
CA ARG A 169 -2.97 -9.46 26.80
C ARG A 169 -4.24 -8.81 27.31
N ARG A 170 -5.21 -8.50 26.45
CA ARG A 170 -6.50 -7.91 26.86
C ARG A 170 -7.27 -8.84 27.79
N ILE A 171 -7.39 -10.13 27.43
CA ILE A 171 -8.01 -11.16 28.28
C ILE A 171 -7.31 -11.26 29.65
N LYS A 172 -5.97 -11.31 29.69
CA LYS A 172 -5.21 -11.34 30.95
C LYS A 172 -5.32 -10.06 31.78
N GLY A 173 -5.61 -8.92 31.15
CA GLY A 173 -5.93 -7.65 31.82
C GLY A 173 -7.39 -7.53 32.28
N GLY A 174 -8.21 -8.58 32.13
CA GLY A 174 -9.63 -8.56 32.49
C GLY A 174 -10.55 -7.95 31.44
N ASP A 175 -10.05 -7.65 30.24
CA ASP A 175 -10.85 -7.13 29.12
C ASP A 175 -11.30 -8.26 28.18
N TRP A 176 -12.54 -8.68 28.36
CA TRP A 176 -13.17 -9.78 27.61
C TRP A 176 -14.01 -9.31 26.42
N ARG A 177 -14.05 -8.01 26.10
CA ARG A 177 -14.96 -7.42 25.09
C ARG A 177 -14.83 -8.03 23.70
N ASP A 178 -13.62 -8.47 23.33
CA ASP A 178 -13.31 -9.07 22.03
C ASP A 178 -13.70 -10.55 21.91
N VAL A 179 -13.89 -11.24 23.03
CA VAL A 179 -14.01 -12.71 23.05
C VAL A 179 -15.21 -13.23 22.26
N PRO A 180 -16.41 -12.61 22.27
CA PRO A 180 -17.51 -13.00 21.39
C PRO A 180 -17.17 -12.89 19.89
N VAL A 181 -16.35 -11.90 19.49
CA VAL A 181 -15.91 -11.72 18.09
C VAL A 181 -14.95 -12.83 17.67
N TRP A 182 -14.00 -13.19 18.55
CA TRP A 182 -13.11 -14.32 18.32
C TRP A 182 -13.85 -15.66 18.26
N LEU A 183 -14.78 -15.92 19.17
CA LEU A 183 -15.58 -17.14 19.19
C LEU A 183 -16.45 -17.27 17.93
N ALA A 184 -17.11 -16.19 17.50
CA ALA A 184 -17.89 -16.17 16.26
C ALA A 184 -17.01 -16.42 15.02
N HIS A 185 -15.81 -15.82 14.97
CA HIS A 185 -14.85 -16.04 13.89
C HIS A 185 -14.35 -17.48 13.83
N PHE A 186 -13.95 -18.07 14.96
CA PHE A 186 -13.48 -19.45 15.00
C PHE A 186 -14.60 -20.45 14.70
N ALA A 187 -15.84 -20.20 15.13
CA ALA A 187 -16.99 -21.03 14.77
C ALA A 187 -17.28 -20.97 13.25
N ALA A 188 -17.30 -19.76 12.66
CA ALA A 188 -17.47 -19.59 11.22
C ALA A 188 -16.31 -20.22 10.42
N LEU A 189 -15.06 -20.10 10.89
CA LEU A 189 -13.89 -20.67 10.26
C LEU A 189 -13.92 -22.21 10.31
N ALA A 190 -14.31 -22.79 11.44
CA ALA A 190 -14.48 -24.23 11.58
C ALA A 190 -15.58 -24.76 10.63
N ALA A 191 -16.73 -24.08 10.56
CA ALA A 191 -17.83 -24.45 9.66
C ALA A 191 -17.42 -24.35 8.17
N LEU A 192 -16.75 -23.26 7.77
CA LEU A 192 -16.25 -23.06 6.41
C LEU A 192 -15.20 -24.12 6.04
N THR A 193 -14.26 -24.41 6.95
CA THR A 193 -13.19 -25.39 6.75
C THR A 193 -13.76 -26.82 6.65
N ALA A 194 -14.77 -27.16 7.46
CA ALA A 194 -15.47 -28.43 7.35
C ALA A 194 -16.21 -28.57 6.01
N TRP A 195 -16.91 -27.53 5.55
CA TRP A 195 -17.56 -27.51 4.23
C TRP A 195 -16.54 -27.69 3.09
N LEU A 196 -15.44 -26.95 3.11
CA LEU A 196 -14.35 -27.08 2.13
C LEU A 196 -13.77 -28.51 2.09
N GLN A 197 -13.55 -29.12 3.26
CA GLN A 197 -12.96 -30.45 3.35
C GLN A 197 -13.92 -31.56 2.93
N HIS A 198 -15.18 -31.51 3.36
CA HIS A 198 -16.13 -32.61 3.15
C HIS A 198 -16.97 -32.48 1.85
N VAL A 199 -17.15 -31.27 1.31
CA VAL A 199 -17.89 -31.04 0.06
C VAL A 199 -16.92 -30.76 -1.09
N CYS A 200 -16.11 -29.70 -0.97
CA CYS A 200 -15.19 -29.27 -2.04
C CYS A 200 -13.97 -30.18 -2.24
N ALA A 201 -13.68 -31.06 -1.27
CA ALA A 201 -12.46 -31.88 -1.20
C ALA A 201 -11.16 -31.05 -1.15
N ILE A 202 -11.21 -29.83 -0.58
CA ILE A 202 -10.05 -29.00 -0.27
C ILE A 202 -9.62 -29.33 1.18
N PRO A 203 -8.46 -29.97 1.42
CA PRO A 203 -8.05 -30.33 2.78
C PRO A 203 -7.91 -29.09 3.68
N ALA A 204 -8.26 -29.22 4.97
CA ALA A 204 -8.27 -28.10 5.90
C ALA A 204 -6.94 -27.33 5.97
N TRP A 205 -5.81 -28.04 5.90
CA TRP A 205 -4.47 -27.43 5.90
C TRP A 205 -4.16 -26.67 4.60
N VAL A 206 -4.69 -27.11 3.45
CA VAL A 206 -4.53 -26.42 2.16
C VAL A 206 -5.29 -25.09 2.17
N PHE A 207 -6.47 -25.05 2.79
CA PHE A 207 -7.19 -23.80 3.00
C PHE A 207 -6.46 -22.89 4.00
N ILE A 208 -6.15 -23.38 5.21
CA ILE A 208 -5.58 -22.55 6.29
C ILE A 208 -4.17 -22.05 5.95
N VAL A 209 -3.28 -22.94 5.51
CA VAL A 209 -1.87 -22.61 5.23
C VAL A 209 -1.70 -22.17 3.78
N GLY A 210 -2.26 -22.89 2.81
CA GLY A 210 -2.11 -22.54 1.40
C GLY A 210 -2.83 -21.23 1.03
N ALA A 211 -4.15 -21.19 1.17
CA ALA A 211 -4.94 -20.02 0.79
C ALA A 211 -4.91 -18.89 1.83
N GLY A 212 -5.00 -19.20 3.13
CA GLY A 212 -5.00 -18.23 4.22
C GLY A 212 -3.66 -17.49 4.35
N TYR A 213 -2.57 -18.22 4.61
CA TYR A 213 -1.23 -17.62 4.64
C TYR A 213 -0.83 -17.02 3.29
N GLY A 214 -1.23 -17.63 2.17
CA GLY A 214 -1.05 -17.09 0.82
C GLY A 214 -1.72 -15.72 0.63
N SER A 215 -2.94 -15.54 1.14
CA SER A 215 -3.67 -14.26 1.11
C SER A 215 -2.92 -13.17 1.89
N LEU A 216 -2.46 -13.52 3.10
CA LEU A 216 -1.66 -12.59 3.89
C LEU A 216 -0.30 -12.28 3.23
N SER A 217 0.33 -13.26 2.58
CA SER A 217 1.62 -13.10 1.90
C SER A 217 1.51 -12.16 0.70
N VAL A 218 0.51 -12.36 -0.17
CA VAL A 218 0.28 -11.48 -1.32
C VAL A 218 -0.26 -10.11 -0.86
N GLY A 219 -1.09 -10.06 0.18
CA GLY A 219 -1.47 -8.81 0.85
C GLY A 219 -0.28 -8.04 1.43
N SER A 220 0.76 -8.75 1.89
CA SER A 220 2.00 -8.15 2.41
C SER A 220 2.87 -7.52 1.32
N VAL A 221 2.54 -7.69 0.02
CA VAL A 221 3.11 -6.86 -1.05
C VAL A 221 2.64 -5.41 -0.91
N ARG A 222 1.36 -5.16 -0.57
CA ARG A 222 0.84 -3.81 -0.29
C ARG A 222 1.62 -3.17 0.86
N SER A 223 1.67 -3.87 2.00
CA SER A 223 2.19 -3.34 3.26
C SER A 223 3.71 -3.41 3.44
N PHE A 224 4.43 -3.96 2.45
CA PHE A 224 5.86 -3.76 2.37
C PHE A 224 6.14 -2.27 2.14
N GLN A 225 6.78 -1.61 3.11
CA GLN A 225 7.20 -0.21 3.01
C GLN A 225 6.08 0.79 2.66
N GLU A 226 4.83 0.54 3.06
CA GLU A 226 3.76 1.53 2.86
C GLU A 226 3.87 2.73 3.82
N HIS A 227 4.62 2.55 4.91
CA HIS A 227 5.17 3.65 5.71
C HIS A 227 6.69 3.56 5.86
N ARG A 228 7.34 4.71 6.04
CA ARG A 228 8.76 4.89 6.39
C ARG A 228 8.88 5.73 7.66
N ALA A 229 9.97 5.56 8.40
CA ALA A 229 10.32 6.51 9.45
C ALA A 229 10.66 7.88 8.83
N ALA A 230 9.99 8.94 9.29
CA ALA A 230 10.25 10.33 8.91
C ALA A 230 9.80 11.27 10.04
N GLN A 231 10.41 12.46 10.14
CA GLN A 231 10.06 13.43 11.19
C GLN A 231 8.61 13.92 11.04
N ALA A 232 8.33 14.62 9.94
CA ALA A 232 6.98 15.01 9.50
C ALA A 232 6.13 13.75 9.26
N HIS A 233 4.85 13.77 9.65
CA HIS A 233 3.99 12.58 9.62
C HIS A 233 3.46 12.29 8.21
N GLU A 234 3.15 13.33 7.45
CA GLU A 234 2.79 13.26 6.03
C GLU A 234 3.90 12.67 5.16
N HIS A 235 5.17 12.83 5.57
CA HIS A 235 6.31 12.20 4.91
C HIS A 235 6.40 10.69 5.16
N ARG A 236 5.64 10.14 6.12
CA ARG A 236 5.73 8.72 6.49
C ARG A 236 5.00 7.81 5.51
N THR A 237 3.92 8.24 4.86
CA THR A 237 3.03 7.34 4.08
C THR A 237 3.31 7.40 2.57
N VAL A 238 3.29 6.24 1.91
CA VAL A 238 3.71 6.09 0.50
C VAL A 238 2.67 6.57 -0.52
N ILE A 239 3.16 6.94 -1.70
CA ILE A 239 2.41 6.98 -2.94
C ILE A 239 3.03 5.96 -3.91
N ASN A 240 2.28 4.92 -4.28
CA ASN A 240 2.76 3.86 -5.18
C ASN A 240 1.99 3.89 -6.52
N GLU A 241 2.66 4.31 -7.59
CA GLU A 241 2.12 4.34 -8.96
C GLU A 241 2.15 2.94 -9.58
N ALA A 242 1.40 2.02 -8.98
CA ALA A 242 1.40 0.61 -9.34
C ALA A 242 0.63 0.31 -10.63
N ALA A 243 1.01 -0.81 -11.27
CA ALA A 243 0.34 -1.33 -12.47
C ALA A 243 -1.14 -1.69 -12.20
N TRP A 244 -1.94 -1.77 -13.27
CA TRP A 244 -3.40 -1.94 -13.20
C TRP A 244 -3.84 -3.15 -12.35
N PHE A 245 -3.11 -4.26 -12.41
CA PHE A 245 -3.40 -5.47 -11.64
C PHE A 245 -3.37 -5.21 -10.13
N TRP A 246 -2.28 -4.63 -9.61
CA TRP A 246 -2.14 -4.28 -8.19
C TRP A 246 -3.13 -3.19 -7.75
N ARG A 247 -3.50 -2.30 -8.67
CA ARG A 247 -4.54 -1.30 -8.45
C ARG A 247 -5.95 -1.89 -8.38
N LEU A 248 -6.22 -3.01 -9.03
CA LEU A 248 -7.46 -3.76 -8.87
C LEU A 248 -7.42 -4.62 -7.60
N LEU A 249 -6.33 -5.38 -7.38
CA LEU A 249 -6.17 -6.30 -6.26
C LEU A 249 -6.19 -5.58 -4.90
N PHE A 250 -5.52 -4.44 -4.79
CA PHE A 250 -5.49 -3.60 -3.58
C PHE A 250 -6.40 -2.38 -3.67
N LEU A 251 -7.41 -2.40 -4.55
CA LEU A 251 -8.47 -1.39 -4.61
C LEU A 251 -7.95 0.07 -4.59
N ASN A 252 -6.99 0.38 -5.46
CA ASN A 252 -6.23 1.65 -5.52
C ASN A 252 -5.56 2.14 -4.21
N ASN A 253 -5.59 1.40 -3.09
CA ASN A 253 -4.97 1.79 -1.81
C ASN A 253 -3.44 1.94 -1.88
N ASN A 254 -2.83 1.46 -2.97
CA ASN A 254 -1.53 1.86 -3.51
C ASN A 254 -1.22 3.38 -3.36
N TYR A 255 -2.24 4.25 -3.51
CA TYR A 255 -2.13 5.69 -3.25
C TYR A 255 -2.30 6.00 -1.75
N HIS A 256 -1.52 5.34 -0.89
CA HIS A 256 -1.86 5.18 0.53
C HIS A 256 -1.91 6.51 1.30
N LEU A 257 -1.08 7.50 0.97
CA LEU A 257 -1.18 8.84 1.56
C LEU A 257 -2.52 9.53 1.23
N VAL A 258 -3.04 9.35 0.02
CA VAL A 258 -4.36 9.88 -0.39
C VAL A 258 -5.47 9.22 0.42
N HIS A 259 -5.29 7.94 0.77
CA HIS A 259 -6.22 7.23 1.63
C HIS A 259 -6.12 7.66 3.11
N HIS A 260 -4.92 7.90 3.66
CA HIS A 260 -4.75 8.46 5.00
C HIS A 260 -5.32 9.88 5.15
N ASP A 261 -5.06 10.75 4.18
CA ASP A 261 -5.64 12.09 4.14
C ASP A 261 -7.18 12.03 3.98
N LEU A 262 -7.69 11.11 3.16
CA LEU A 262 -9.11 11.06 2.77
C LEU A 262 -9.73 9.65 2.87
N PRO A 263 -9.85 9.05 4.07
CA PRO A 263 -10.24 7.63 4.22
C PRO A 263 -11.69 7.34 3.79
N HIS A 264 -12.53 8.37 3.72
CA HIS A 264 -13.93 8.31 3.28
C HIS A 264 -14.12 8.34 1.75
N VAL A 265 -13.01 8.29 0.99
CA VAL A 265 -13.02 8.27 -0.48
C VAL A 265 -13.00 6.82 -0.94
N PRO A 266 -14.04 6.35 -1.65
CA PRO A 266 -14.15 4.95 -2.03
C PRO A 266 -13.06 4.58 -3.04
N TRP A 267 -12.67 3.31 -3.04
CA TRP A 267 -11.55 2.79 -3.80
C TRP A 267 -11.51 3.20 -5.29
N PHE A 268 -12.68 3.25 -5.95
CA PHE A 268 -12.79 3.60 -7.36
C PHE A 268 -12.55 5.09 -7.66
N ALA A 269 -12.59 5.95 -6.64
CA ALA A 269 -12.33 7.39 -6.75
C ALA A 269 -10.88 7.78 -6.42
N LEU A 270 -10.19 7.04 -5.53
CA LEU A 270 -8.83 7.36 -5.02
C LEU A 270 -7.85 7.79 -6.13
N ARG A 271 -7.75 7.03 -7.22
CA ARG A 271 -6.85 7.38 -8.35
C ARG A 271 -7.17 8.75 -8.94
N ARG A 272 -8.45 9.07 -9.15
CA ARG A 272 -8.85 10.35 -9.76
C ARG A 272 -8.51 11.53 -8.85
N VAL A 273 -8.62 11.33 -7.54
CA VAL A 273 -8.22 12.33 -6.53
C VAL A 273 -6.70 12.51 -6.53
N TYR A 274 -5.94 11.42 -6.60
CA TYR A 274 -4.48 11.47 -6.76
C TYR A 274 -4.06 12.22 -8.04
N GLU A 275 -4.60 11.83 -9.20
CA GLU A 275 -4.17 12.37 -10.50
C GLU A 275 -4.48 13.87 -10.65
N ALA A 276 -5.58 14.35 -10.06
CA ALA A 276 -5.93 15.78 -10.07
C ALA A 276 -5.05 16.64 -9.14
N SER A 277 -4.43 16.05 -8.12
CA SER A 277 -3.58 16.74 -7.12
C SER A 277 -2.16 16.17 -7.07
N ARG A 278 -1.69 15.53 -8.15
CA ARG A 278 -0.51 14.64 -8.13
C ARG A 278 0.74 15.30 -7.56
N GLU A 279 1.06 16.51 -8.00
CA GLU A 279 2.28 17.22 -7.59
C GLU A 279 2.21 17.68 -6.13
N GLN A 280 1.03 18.12 -5.68
CA GLN A 280 0.77 18.47 -4.29
C GLN A 280 0.95 17.26 -3.37
N TYR A 281 0.41 16.09 -3.74
CA TYR A 281 0.59 14.85 -2.99
C TYR A 281 2.04 14.38 -2.95
N VAL A 282 2.78 14.46 -4.06
CA VAL A 282 4.22 14.07 -4.11
C VAL A 282 5.10 15.03 -3.32
N ALA A 283 4.72 16.32 -3.22
CA ALA A 283 5.36 17.26 -2.31
C ALA A 283 5.03 16.92 -0.84
N ARG A 284 3.75 16.69 -0.53
CA ARG A 284 3.25 16.34 0.81
C ARG A 284 3.81 15.03 1.36
N SER A 285 4.11 14.04 0.49
CA SER A 285 4.77 12.80 0.91
C SER A 285 6.27 12.94 1.18
N GLY A 286 6.84 14.14 1.06
CA GLY A 286 8.30 14.35 1.14
C GLY A 286 9.03 13.55 0.07
N GLY A 287 8.47 13.48 -1.14
CA GLY A 287 8.98 12.68 -2.25
C GLY A 287 8.88 11.17 -2.08
N PHE A 288 8.04 10.64 -1.19
CA PHE A 288 7.84 9.19 -1.00
C PHE A 288 6.98 8.59 -2.11
N LEU A 289 7.52 8.61 -3.33
CA LEU A 289 6.90 8.11 -4.56
C LEU A 289 7.63 6.85 -5.03
N VAL A 290 6.87 5.83 -5.44
CA VAL A 290 7.39 4.53 -5.92
C VAL A 290 6.69 4.14 -7.22
N ARG A 291 7.45 3.65 -8.21
CA ARG A 291 6.96 3.30 -9.55
C ARG A 291 6.52 1.83 -9.63
N GLY A 292 5.60 1.43 -8.75
CA GLY A 292 5.10 0.07 -8.63
C GLY A 292 6.01 -0.86 -7.81
N TYR A 293 5.42 -1.91 -7.23
CA TYR A 293 6.11 -2.92 -6.41
C TYR A 293 7.32 -3.58 -7.07
N SER A 294 7.47 -3.50 -8.40
CA SER A 294 8.67 -3.96 -9.10
C SER A 294 9.94 -3.16 -8.77
N GLU A 295 9.81 -1.90 -8.33
CA GLU A 295 10.92 -1.09 -7.83
C GLU A 295 11.41 -1.66 -6.49
N TRP A 296 10.50 -1.89 -5.56
CA TRP A 296 10.80 -2.52 -4.27
C TRP A 296 11.31 -3.95 -4.37
N LEU A 297 10.77 -4.77 -5.26
CA LEU A 297 11.30 -6.11 -5.51
C LEU A 297 12.75 -6.05 -6.01
N ARG A 298 13.09 -5.10 -6.89
CA ARG A 298 14.47 -4.95 -7.41
C ARG A 298 15.44 -4.39 -6.38
N LEU A 299 15.03 -3.42 -5.55
CA LEU A 299 15.89 -2.80 -4.54
C LEU A 299 16.03 -3.66 -3.27
N TYR A 300 14.94 -4.33 -2.85
CA TYR A 300 14.81 -4.89 -1.50
C TYR A 300 14.45 -6.38 -1.47
N ALA A 301 14.59 -7.15 -2.57
CA ALA A 301 14.37 -8.60 -2.58
C ALA A 301 15.00 -9.29 -1.35
N LEU A 302 16.29 -9.05 -1.14
CA LEU A 302 17.08 -9.59 -0.02
C LEU A 302 17.79 -8.50 0.81
N ALA A 303 17.74 -7.23 0.40
CA ALA A 303 18.22 -6.11 1.19
C ALA A 303 17.12 -5.61 2.13
N ALA A 304 17.46 -5.31 3.40
CA ALA A 304 16.50 -4.79 4.36
C ALA A 304 16.20 -3.31 4.05
N VAL A 305 14.91 -2.97 3.95
CA VAL A 305 14.43 -1.63 3.57
C VAL A 305 14.65 -0.57 4.66
N ALA A 306 14.74 -1.01 5.91
CA ALA A 306 15.10 -0.23 7.08
C ALA A 306 15.64 -1.16 8.18
N HIS A 307 16.51 -0.63 9.05
CA HIS A 307 16.89 -1.33 10.28
C HIS A 307 15.63 -1.59 11.13
N PRO A 308 15.47 -2.75 11.81
CA PRO A 308 14.23 -3.03 12.55
C PRO A 308 13.95 -2.10 13.74
N VAL A 309 14.94 -1.34 14.21
CA VAL A 309 14.82 -0.47 15.39
C VAL A 309 14.19 0.87 15.02
N TYR A 310 13.13 1.25 15.72
CA TYR A 310 12.50 2.56 15.58
C TYR A 310 13.49 3.70 15.91
N GLU A 311 13.40 4.81 15.18
CA GLU A 311 14.30 5.98 15.22
C GLU A 311 15.79 5.73 14.89
N ASP A 312 16.22 4.51 14.58
CA ASP A 312 17.60 4.24 14.15
C ASP A 312 17.78 4.55 12.65
N ALA A 313 17.66 5.83 12.31
CA ALA A 313 17.90 6.37 10.97
C ALA A 313 19.40 6.35 10.56
N SER A 314 20.27 5.96 11.50
CA SER A 314 21.73 5.95 11.44
C SER A 314 22.28 4.87 10.49
N GLY A 315 22.18 5.10 9.18
CA GLY A 315 23.12 4.53 8.20
C GLY A 315 22.58 3.66 7.06
N LEU A 316 21.26 3.44 6.96
CA LEU A 316 20.67 2.62 5.87
C LEU A 316 19.56 3.29 5.04
N ILE A 317 19.31 4.59 5.23
CA ILE A 317 18.47 5.35 4.29
C ILE A 317 19.29 5.59 3.02
N GLN A 318 19.20 4.65 2.06
CA GLN A 318 19.38 5.02 0.67
C GLN A 318 18.31 6.06 0.34
N HIS A 319 18.72 7.31 0.15
CA HIS A 319 17.84 8.33 -0.43
C HIS A 319 17.38 7.80 -1.78
N ASN A 320 16.10 7.41 -1.91
CA ASN A 320 15.52 7.15 -3.22
C ASN A 320 15.53 8.50 -3.95
N PRO A 321 16.40 8.72 -4.95
CA PRO A 321 16.74 10.07 -5.39
C PRO A 321 15.48 10.77 -5.88
N SER A 322 15.27 12.01 -5.46
CA SER A 322 13.96 12.66 -5.58
C SER A 322 13.48 12.66 -7.03
N ALA A 323 12.15 12.72 -7.20
CA ALA A 323 11.57 12.82 -8.53
C ALA A 323 12.13 14.03 -9.32
N ARG A 324 12.63 15.08 -8.63
CA ARG A 324 13.31 16.24 -9.22
C ARG A 324 14.72 15.88 -9.70
N GLU A 325 15.54 15.25 -8.88
CA GLU A 325 16.91 14.84 -9.25
C GLU A 325 16.92 13.88 -10.45
N ARG A 326 16.03 12.88 -10.46
CA ARG A 326 15.90 11.94 -11.60
C ARG A 326 15.29 12.58 -12.85
N PHE A 327 14.54 13.67 -12.74
CA PHE A 327 14.08 14.44 -13.90
C PHE A 327 15.22 15.30 -14.46
N ALA A 328 16.01 15.93 -13.59
CA ALA A 328 17.22 16.66 -13.98
C ALA A 328 18.22 15.76 -14.71
N GLU A 329 18.56 14.59 -14.16
CA GLU A 329 19.43 13.60 -14.83
C GLU A 329 18.94 13.25 -16.24
N HIS A 330 17.63 13.02 -16.42
CA HIS A 330 17.07 12.67 -17.72
C HIS A 330 17.23 13.81 -18.73
N THR A 331 16.97 15.04 -18.33
CA THR A 331 17.15 16.24 -19.15
C THR A 331 18.62 16.47 -19.50
N THR A 332 19.54 16.33 -18.54
CA THR A 332 20.98 16.49 -18.77
C THR A 332 21.53 15.42 -19.72
N ARG A 333 21.15 14.15 -19.55
CA ARG A 333 21.56 13.06 -20.46
C ARG A 333 21.07 13.29 -21.89
N GLN A 334 19.85 13.81 -22.06
CA GLN A 334 19.28 14.12 -23.37
C GLN A 334 19.96 15.31 -24.07
N TRP A 335 20.55 16.25 -23.30
CA TRP A 335 21.40 17.32 -23.83
C TRP A 335 22.82 16.85 -24.18
N MET A 336 23.36 15.85 -23.47
CA MET A 336 24.70 15.30 -23.68
C MET A 336 24.78 14.23 -24.78
N SER A 337 23.66 13.74 -25.31
CA SER A 337 23.62 12.64 -26.29
C SER A 337 23.44 13.07 -27.75
N SER A 338 23.66 14.35 -28.09
CA SER A 338 23.64 14.85 -29.47
C SER A 338 25.03 14.73 -30.12
N PRO A 339 25.24 13.89 -31.16
CA PRO A 339 26.54 13.77 -31.81
C PRO A 339 26.87 15.01 -32.63
N GLN A 340 27.99 15.68 -32.34
CA GLN A 340 28.55 16.69 -33.25
C GLN A 340 29.30 15.99 -34.39
N THR A 341 28.78 16.06 -35.61
CA THR A 341 29.47 15.59 -36.83
C THR A 341 30.13 16.74 -37.57
N GLY A 342 31.43 16.93 -37.34
CA GLY A 342 32.36 17.53 -38.32
C GLY A 342 32.99 16.43 -39.20
N THR A 343 33.60 16.69 -40.35
CA THR A 343 34.12 17.94 -40.95
C THR A 343 33.85 17.92 -42.49
N SER A 344 34.40 18.69 -43.45
CA SER A 344 35.63 19.51 -43.50
C SER A 344 35.61 20.61 -44.58
N ARG A 345 36.80 21.13 -44.92
CA ARG A 345 37.07 22.33 -45.72
C ARG A 345 37.35 22.09 -47.20
N HIS A 346 36.90 22.99 -48.09
CA HIS A 346 37.64 23.72 -49.17
C HIS A 346 36.60 24.56 -49.98
N ASN A 347 36.90 25.66 -50.70
CA ASN A 347 38.16 26.35 -51.04
C ASN A 347 37.97 27.90 -51.08
N GLN A 348 39.00 28.65 -51.49
CA GLN A 348 39.12 30.12 -51.55
C GLN A 348 38.17 30.83 -52.55
N ARG A 349 37.76 32.09 -52.25
CA ARG A 349 38.27 33.29 -52.98
C ARG A 349 37.86 34.65 -52.38
N SER A 350 38.72 35.63 -52.68
CA SER A 350 38.76 37.06 -52.34
C SER A 350 37.52 37.94 -52.60
N GLY A 351 37.28 38.94 -51.72
CA GLY A 351 36.44 40.12 -51.99
C GLY A 351 36.22 41.03 -50.76
N GLY A 352 36.43 42.35 -50.92
CA GLY A 352 36.17 43.45 -49.97
C GLY A 352 36.39 44.79 -50.69
N PRO A 353 36.37 46.00 -50.06
CA PRO A 353 36.07 46.37 -48.66
C PRO A 353 34.61 46.95 -48.57
N SER A 354 34.14 47.90 -47.73
CA SER A 354 34.73 48.90 -46.80
C SER A 354 33.70 49.44 -45.78
N GLU A 355 34.19 50.09 -44.71
CA GLU A 355 33.53 51.16 -43.92
C GLU A 355 32.23 50.83 -43.12
N ALA A 356 31.90 51.47 -41.98
CA ALA A 356 32.63 52.40 -41.10
C ALA A 356 32.06 52.38 -39.64
N SER A 357 32.70 53.19 -38.78
CA SER A 357 32.32 53.66 -37.42
C SER A 357 30.81 53.94 -37.21
N THR A 358 30.21 53.95 -36.00
CA THR A 358 30.66 54.64 -34.76
C THR A 358 29.93 54.14 -33.48
N ALA A 359 30.37 54.66 -32.33
CA ALA A 359 30.04 54.33 -30.94
C ALA A 359 28.56 54.42 -30.45
N THR A 360 28.35 53.79 -29.29
CA THR A 360 27.27 53.95 -28.29
C THR A 360 27.48 55.24 -27.43
N PRO A 361 26.68 55.62 -26.37
CA PRO A 361 25.59 54.90 -25.66
C PRO A 361 24.37 55.73 -25.15
N SER A 362 23.46 55.04 -24.42
CA SER A 362 22.71 55.51 -23.23
C SER A 362 21.24 55.99 -23.34
N ALA A 363 20.52 55.84 -22.20
CA ALA A 363 19.15 56.23 -21.81
C ALA A 363 17.98 55.82 -22.75
N ALA A 364 16.95 55.04 -22.38
CA ALA A 364 16.16 54.84 -21.14
C ALA A 364 15.01 55.84 -20.92
N LEU A 365 13.76 55.40 -21.14
CA LEU A 365 12.54 55.80 -20.40
C LEU A 365 11.36 54.83 -20.68
N THR A 366 10.41 54.82 -19.74
CA THR A 366 9.16 54.02 -19.63
C THR A 366 8.01 54.58 -20.50
N PRO A 367 6.82 53.93 -20.63
CA PRO A 367 6.17 52.89 -19.79
C PRO A 367 6.27 51.46 -20.30
#